data_AF-A0A2V8ESG4-F1
#
_entry.id   AF-A0A2V8ESG4-F1
#
_cell.length_a   1.000
_cell.length_b   1.000
_cell.length_c   1.000
_cell.angle_alpha   90.00
_cell.angle_beta   90.00
_cell.angle_gamma   90.00
#
_symmetry.space_group_name_H-M   'P 1'
#
loop_
_entity.id
_entity.type
_entity.pdbx_description
1 polymer ?
#
loop_
_entity_poly.entity_id
_entity_poly.type
_entity_poly.pdbx_seq_one_letter_code
_entity_poly.pdbx_strand_id
1 'polypeptide(L)'
;MSKVDVGGSESFLQSTATVHGSNNENGFLIDGMDVSNLDGNGTGAVLYLDPYAFQETNYQTSGGGTAVAQKGGLLFNMVTRTGTNQLHGGAMFNGANRGLGSANYSPDLRTQLLAAVPAVALAANPNIVPGA
;
A
#
# COMPACT_ATOMS: atom_id res chain seq x y z
N MET A 1 8.51 0.52 -1.54
CA MET A 1 7.08 0.86 -1.40
C MET A 1 6.99 2.37 -1.48
N SER A 2 6.15 2.90 -2.36
CA SER A 2 6.07 4.35 -2.62
C SER A 2 5.09 5.06 -1.70
N LYS A 3 4.13 4.32 -1.13
CA LYS A 3 3.06 4.83 -0.26
C LYS A 3 2.70 3.84 0.84
N VAL A 4 2.44 4.37 2.04
CA VAL A 4 1.92 3.63 3.20
C VAL A 4 0.50 4.15 3.44
N ASP A 5 -0.48 3.26 3.41
CA ASP A 5 -1.85 3.59 3.80
C ASP A 5 -1.94 3.63 5.34
N VAL A 6 -2.20 4.80 5.91
CA VAL A 6 -2.42 4.99 7.35
C VAL A 6 -3.87 5.44 7.55
N GLY A 7 -4.71 4.50 7.96
CA GLY A 7 -6.10 4.78 8.30
C GLY A 7 -7.01 5.10 7.10
N GLY A 8 -6.71 4.53 5.93
CA GLY A 8 -7.48 4.75 4.70
C GLY A 8 -7.01 5.99 3.92
N SER A 9 -5.86 6.58 4.27
CA SER A 9 -5.29 7.76 3.59
C SER A 9 -5.05 7.52 2.11
N GLU A 10 -4.86 6.27 1.71
CA GLU A 10 -4.64 5.87 0.32
C GLU A 10 -5.84 5.11 -0.27
N SER A 11 -7.03 5.20 0.34
CA SER A 11 -8.26 4.53 -0.14
C SER A 11 -8.09 3.03 -0.40
N PHE A 12 -7.20 2.37 0.34
CA PHE A 12 -6.86 0.95 0.14
C PHE A 12 -6.28 0.64 -1.25
N LEU A 13 -5.72 1.66 -1.92
CA LEU A 13 -5.02 1.46 -3.19
C LEU A 13 -3.76 0.61 -2.98
N GLN A 14 -3.50 -0.30 -3.91
CA GLN A 14 -2.32 -1.15 -3.85
C GLN A 14 -1.04 -0.33 -4.10
N SER A 15 -0.09 -0.40 -3.15
CA SER A 15 1.23 0.24 -3.27
C SER A 15 2.12 -0.53 -4.24
N THR A 16 2.84 0.17 -5.11
CA THR A 16 3.82 -0.46 -6.00
C THR A 16 5.16 -0.65 -5.31
N ALA A 17 5.80 -1.79 -5.56
CA ALA A 17 7.19 -1.99 -5.18
C ALA A 17 8.12 -1.38 -6.23
N THR A 18 9.30 -0.96 -5.79
CA THR A 18 10.38 -0.52 -6.66
C THR A 18 11.55 -1.45 -6.42
N VAL A 19 12.08 -2.05 -7.47
CA VAL A 19 13.27 -2.90 -7.41
C VAL A 19 14.24 -2.45 -8.49
N HIS A 20 15.51 -2.29 -8.15
CA HIS A 20 16.56 -1.83 -9.10
C HIS A 20 16.18 -0.56 -9.89
N GLY A 21 15.41 0.35 -9.28
CA GLY A 21 14.95 1.59 -9.92
C GLY A 21 13.72 1.44 -10.81
N SER A 22 13.28 0.22 -11.11
CA SER A 22 12.02 -0.05 -11.81
C SER A 22 10.87 -0.17 -10.84
N ASN A 23 9.83 0.63 -11.06
CA ASN A 23 8.55 0.54 -10.35
C ASN A 23 7.41 0.08 -11.27
N ASN A 24 7.65 0.03 -12.58
CA ASN A 24 6.63 -0.14 -13.61
C ASN A 24 6.66 -1.49 -14.36
N GLU A 25 7.59 -2.37 -13.98
CA GLU A 25 7.77 -3.67 -14.64
C GLU A 25 7.46 -4.83 -13.70
N ASN A 26 6.69 -4.57 -12.63
CA ASN A 26 6.28 -5.59 -11.68
C ASN A 26 5.23 -6.53 -12.28
N GLY A 27 5.31 -7.82 -11.96
CA GLY A 27 4.35 -8.84 -12.36
C GLY A 27 3.56 -9.37 -11.17
N PHE A 28 2.26 -9.58 -11.34
CA PHE A 28 1.37 -10.18 -10.35
C PHE A 28 0.91 -11.55 -10.85
N LEU A 29 1.16 -12.58 -10.06
CA LEU A 29 0.77 -13.95 -10.34
C LEU A 29 -0.12 -14.48 -9.23
N ILE A 30 -1.17 -15.22 -9.60
CA ILE A 30 -1.99 -16.00 -8.67
C ILE A 30 -1.80 -17.47 -9.03
N ASP A 31 -1.35 -18.27 -8.08
CA ASP A 31 -1.05 -19.68 -8.26
C ASP A 31 -0.10 -19.95 -9.47
N GLY A 32 0.82 -19.02 -9.73
CA GLY A 32 1.76 -19.06 -10.86
C GLY A 32 1.22 -18.55 -12.20
N MET A 33 -0.06 -18.14 -12.27
CA MET A 33 -0.67 -17.56 -13.46
C MET A 33 -0.56 -16.03 -13.45
N ASP A 34 -0.07 -15.42 -14.53
CA ASP A 34 0.03 -13.96 -14.64
C ASP A 34 -1.36 -13.31 -14.72
N VAL A 35 -1.64 -12.43 -13.77
CA VAL A 35 -2.87 -11.62 -13.65
C VAL A 35 -2.56 -10.11 -13.66
N SER A 36 -1.37 -9.75 -14.11
CA SER A 36 -0.94 -8.36 -14.25
C SER A 36 -1.85 -7.61 -15.22
N ASN A 37 -2.07 -6.33 -14.95
CA ASN A 37 -2.80 -5.46 -15.86
C ASN A 37 -2.00 -5.24 -17.16
N LEU A 38 -2.69 -5.38 -18.29
CA LEU A 38 -2.19 -5.11 -19.65
C LEU A 38 -2.48 -3.68 -20.11
N ASP A 39 -3.17 -2.86 -19.32
CA ASP A 39 -3.32 -1.44 -19.60
C ASP A 39 -1.91 -0.85 -19.80
N GLY A 40 -1.71 -0.11 -20.89
CA GLY A 40 -0.40 0.25 -21.47
C GLY A 40 0.59 0.99 -20.56
N ASN A 41 0.26 1.18 -19.28
CA ASN A 41 1.13 1.66 -18.21
C ASN A 41 1.77 0.52 -17.37
N GLY A 42 1.49 -0.76 -17.67
CA GLY A 42 2.25 -1.96 -17.28
C GLY A 42 2.25 -2.35 -15.80
N THR A 43 1.60 -1.58 -14.93
CA THR A 43 1.94 -1.53 -13.49
C THR A 43 0.74 -1.48 -12.57
N GLY A 44 -0.12 -2.48 -12.67
CA GLY A 44 -1.15 -2.70 -11.67
C GLY A 44 -1.50 -4.17 -11.65
N ALA A 45 -1.93 -4.70 -10.51
CA ALA A 45 -2.85 -5.82 -10.57
C ALA A 45 -4.15 -5.30 -11.20
N VAL A 46 -4.81 -6.08 -12.06
CA VAL A 46 -6.15 -5.72 -12.62
C VAL A 46 -7.18 -5.55 -11.49
N LEU A 47 -6.86 -6.09 -10.31
CA LEU A 47 -7.75 -6.31 -9.18
C LEU A 47 -7.08 -5.77 -7.91
N TYR A 48 -7.86 -5.24 -6.97
CA TYR A 48 -7.37 -5.04 -5.61
C TYR A 48 -7.27 -6.41 -4.93
N LEU A 49 -6.04 -6.77 -4.56
CA LEU A 49 -5.74 -8.07 -3.98
C LEU A 49 -5.91 -7.99 -2.46
N ASP A 50 -6.81 -8.82 -1.93
CA ASP A 50 -6.95 -9.00 -0.49
C ASP A 50 -5.84 -9.94 0.01
N PRO A 51 -4.91 -9.48 0.86
CA PRO A 51 -3.87 -10.36 1.41
C PRO A 51 -4.45 -11.54 2.20
N TYR A 52 -5.69 -11.46 2.72
CA TYR A 52 -6.32 -12.55 3.44
C TYR A 52 -6.81 -13.68 2.54
N ALA A 53 -6.96 -13.46 1.23
CA ALA A 53 -7.33 -14.49 0.27
C ALA A 53 -6.20 -15.52 0.01
N PHE A 54 -4.96 -15.17 0.37
CA PHE A 54 -3.78 -15.96 0.07
C PHE A 54 -3.19 -16.60 1.32
N GLN A 55 -2.66 -17.81 1.17
CA GLN A 55 -1.94 -18.52 2.22
C GLN A 55 -0.47 -18.12 2.26
N GLU A 56 0.10 -17.84 1.08
CA GLU A 56 1.51 -17.49 0.92
C GLU A 56 1.64 -16.41 -0.16
N THR A 57 2.61 -15.51 0.01
CA THR A 57 3.05 -14.59 -1.04
C THR A 57 4.55 -14.71 -1.19
N ASN A 58 4.98 -15.10 -2.38
CA ASN A 58 6.37 -15.20 -2.77
C ASN A 58 6.79 -13.97 -3.58
N TYR A 59 7.95 -13.42 -3.26
CA TYR A 59 8.50 -12.24 -3.91
C TYR A 59 9.83 -12.59 -4.58
N GLN A 60 9.94 -12.37 -5.89
CA GLN A 60 11.17 -12.62 -6.66
C GLN A 60 11.72 -11.31 -7.22
N THR A 61 12.85 -10.84 -6.66
CA THR A 61 13.45 -9.51 -6.90
C THR A 61 14.55 -9.50 -7.95
N SER A 62 15.13 -10.65 -8.30
CA SER A 62 16.21 -10.80 -9.27
C SER A 62 15.66 -11.28 -10.61
N GLY A 63 16.21 -10.76 -11.72
CA GLY A 63 15.88 -11.11 -13.12
C GLY A 63 16.21 -12.55 -13.55
N GLY A 64 15.90 -13.54 -12.71
CA GLY A 64 16.20 -14.96 -12.88
C GLY A 64 14.95 -15.85 -12.83
N GLY A 65 13.78 -15.34 -13.21
CA GLY A 65 12.51 -16.04 -13.11
C GLY A 65 12.16 -16.91 -14.32
N THR A 66 13.02 -17.86 -14.73
CA THR A 66 12.74 -18.88 -15.78
C THR A 66 12.32 -18.34 -17.15
N ALA A 67 12.27 -19.18 -18.20
CA ALA A 67 11.94 -18.75 -19.57
C ALA A 67 10.48 -18.22 -19.76
N VAL A 68 9.69 -18.15 -18.68
CA VAL A 68 8.25 -17.83 -18.71
C VAL A 68 7.90 -16.47 -18.12
N ALA A 69 8.81 -15.77 -17.44
CA ALA A 69 8.51 -14.45 -16.87
C ALA A 69 8.78 -13.33 -17.89
N GLN A 70 7.73 -12.59 -18.26
CA GLN A 70 7.80 -11.47 -19.22
C GLN A 70 8.12 -10.11 -18.57
N LYS A 71 8.33 -10.07 -17.25
CA LYS A 71 8.42 -8.86 -16.42
C LYS A 71 9.84 -8.70 -15.86
N GLY A 72 10.40 -7.49 -15.97
CA GLY A 72 11.77 -7.17 -15.50
C GLY A 72 11.85 -6.66 -14.05
N GLY A 73 10.72 -6.37 -13.42
CA GLY A 73 10.61 -5.92 -12.04
C GLY A 73 10.38 -7.05 -11.04
N LEU A 74 9.73 -6.75 -9.93
CA LEU A 74 9.37 -7.72 -8.89
C LEU A 74 8.24 -8.63 -9.38
N LEU A 75 8.42 -9.95 -9.26
CA LEU A 75 7.32 -10.90 -9.43
C LEU A 75 6.69 -11.19 -8.07
N PHE A 76 5.39 -10.98 -7.99
CA PHE A 76 4.55 -11.27 -6.83
C PHE A 76 3.73 -12.51 -7.12
N ASN A 77 4.11 -13.68 -6.59
CA ASN A 77 3.30 -14.88 -6.74
C ASN A 77 2.51 -15.15 -5.45
N MET A 78 1.19 -15.09 -5.55
CA MET A 78 0.27 -15.29 -4.43
C MET A 78 -0.38 -16.66 -4.56
N VAL A 79 -0.27 -17.47 -3.52
CA VAL A 79 -0.86 -18.81 -3.47
C VAL A 79 -2.19 -18.74 -2.76
N THR A 80 -3.27 -19.10 -3.43
CA THR A 80 -4.62 -19.08 -2.86
C THR A 80 -4.74 -20.08 -1.71
N ARG A 81 -5.60 -19.76 -0.73
CA ARG A 81 -5.91 -20.71 0.34
C ARG A 81 -6.59 -21.95 -0.25
N THR A 82 -6.13 -23.13 0.17
CA THR A 82 -6.72 -24.43 -0.19
C THR A 82 -7.53 -25.01 0.99
N GLY A 83 -8.23 -26.14 0.78
CA GLY A 83 -9.03 -26.79 1.83
C GLY A 83 -10.54 -26.52 1.75
N THR A 84 -11.08 -26.21 0.58
CA THR A 84 -12.53 -26.02 0.34
C THR A 84 -13.40 -27.24 0.68
N ASN A 85 -12.78 -28.38 0.97
CA ASN A 85 -13.41 -29.61 1.43
C ASN A 85 -13.66 -29.65 2.96
N GLN A 86 -13.25 -28.62 3.70
CA GLN A 86 -13.49 -28.48 5.13
C GLN A 86 -14.04 -27.10 5.46
N LEU A 87 -14.82 -27.00 6.54
CA LEU A 87 -15.34 -25.71 6.98
C LEU A 87 -14.22 -24.89 7.63
N HIS A 88 -13.91 -23.74 7.02
CA HIS A 88 -12.95 -22.77 7.52
C HIS A 88 -13.59 -21.39 7.66
N GLY A 89 -13.19 -20.64 8.67
CA GLY A 89 -13.69 -19.29 8.90
C GLY A 89 -12.67 -18.45 9.65
N GLY A 90 -12.68 -17.14 9.38
CA GLY A 90 -11.87 -16.15 10.06
C GLY A 90 -12.52 -14.79 9.93
N ALA A 91 -12.34 -13.94 10.92
CA ALA A 91 -12.82 -12.56 10.90
C ALA A 91 -11.64 -11.62 11.17
N MET A 92 -11.61 -10.51 10.45
CA MET A 92 -10.63 -9.44 10.59
C MET A 92 -11.40 -8.13 10.74
N PHE A 93 -10.98 -7.29 11.69
CA PHE A 93 -11.51 -5.94 11.86
C PHE A 93 -10.33 -4.98 11.78
N ASN A 94 -10.42 -4.03 10.86
CA ASN A 94 -9.46 -2.95 10.74
C ASN A 94 -10.23 -1.62 10.68
N GLY A 95 -9.73 -0.62 11.39
CA GLY A 95 -10.35 0.69 11.43
C GLY A 95 -9.42 1.71 12.05
N ALA A 96 -9.49 2.93 11.52
CA ALA A 96 -8.82 4.10 12.07
C ALA A 96 -9.84 5.23 12.23
N ASN A 97 -9.59 6.11 13.18
CA ASN A 97 -10.37 7.33 13.35
C ASN A 97 -9.43 8.47 13.74
N ARG A 98 -9.94 9.71 13.72
CA ARG A 98 -9.14 10.90 14.05
C ARG A 98 -8.53 10.84 15.46
N GLY A 99 -9.18 10.19 16.42
CA GLY A 99 -8.67 10.02 17.78
C GLY A 99 -7.55 8.99 17.92
N LEU A 100 -7.34 8.14 16.92
CA LEU A 100 -6.22 7.19 16.86
C LEU A 100 -4.97 7.79 16.19
N GLY A 101 -5.06 9.00 15.65
CA GLY A 101 -3.93 9.76 15.12
C GLY A 101 -3.23 10.57 16.21
N SER A 102 -1.91 10.73 16.10
CA SER A 102 -1.12 11.62 16.96
C SER A 102 -0.34 12.63 16.13
N ALA A 103 -0.19 13.84 16.67
CA ALA A 103 0.71 14.85 16.11
C ALA A 103 2.17 14.36 16.16
N ASN A 104 2.69 13.89 15.03
CA ASN A 104 4.06 13.36 14.91
C ASN A 104 5.00 14.39 14.27
N TYR A 105 5.16 15.54 14.94
CA TYR A 105 6.08 16.59 14.53
C TYR A 105 6.84 17.15 15.74
N SER A 106 8.07 17.63 15.53
CA SER A 106 8.85 18.27 16.59
C SER A 106 8.26 19.64 16.97
N PRO A 107 8.55 20.17 18.17
CA PRO A 107 8.17 21.53 18.55
C PRO A 107 8.65 22.61 17.57
N ASP A 108 9.84 22.42 17.00
CA ASP A 108 10.41 23.35 16.01
C ASP A 108 9.61 23.32 14.70
N LEU A 109 9.25 22.12 14.22
CA LEU A 109 8.41 21.96 13.03
C LEU A 109 7.02 22.53 13.26
N ARG A 110 6.44 22.36 14.46
CA ARG A 110 5.17 23.00 14.83
C ARG A 110 5.24 24.52 14.69
N THR A 111 6.31 25.13 15.21
CA THR A 111 6.50 26.58 15.16
C THR A 111 6.62 27.08 13.71
N GLN A 112 7.37 26.36 12.87
CA GLN A 112 7.49 26.69 11.44
C GLN A 112 6.15 26.57 10.71
N LEU A 113 5.38 25.51 10.98
CA LEU A 113 4.06 25.31 10.36
C LEU A 113 3.06 26.40 10.78
N LEU A 114 3.10 26.84 12.04
CA LEU A 114 2.23 27.90 12.55
C LEU A 114 2.66 29.30 12.09
N ALA A 115 3.93 29.51 11.72
CA ALA A 115 4.41 30.80 11.21
C ALA A 115 3.74 31.20 9.88
N ALA A 116 3.29 30.21 9.09
CA ALA A 116 2.55 30.45 7.85
C ALA A 116 1.05 30.72 8.09
N VAL A 117 0.53 30.55 9.31
CA VAL A 117 -0.88 30.72 9.63
C VAL A 117 -1.17 32.20 9.94
N PRO A 118 -2.16 32.83 9.27
CA PRO A 118 -2.52 34.22 9.55
C PRO A 118 -2.94 34.44 11.00
N ALA A 119 -2.54 35.57 11.59
CA ALA A 119 -2.84 35.90 12.99
C ALA A 119 -4.34 35.88 13.32
N VAL A 120 -5.21 36.22 12.36
CA VAL A 120 -6.67 36.14 12.51
C VAL A 120 -7.16 34.70 12.69
N ALA A 121 -6.54 33.72 12.03
CA ALA A 121 -6.89 32.31 12.16
C ALA A 121 -6.42 31.73 13.50
N LEU A 122 -5.25 32.15 13.98
CA LEU A 122 -4.75 31.78 15.31
C LEU A 122 -5.57 32.43 16.44
N ALA A 123 -6.05 33.66 16.24
CA ALA A 123 -6.95 34.31 17.20
C ALA A 123 -8.32 33.62 17.27
N ALA A 124 -8.84 33.15 16.13
CA ALA A 124 -10.10 32.40 16.07
C ALA A 124 -9.96 30.96 16.62
N ASN A 125 -8.79 30.34 16.47
CA ASN A 125 -8.50 29.03 17.05
C ASN A 125 -7.05 28.98 17.58
N PRO A 126 -6.85 29.29 18.88
CA PRO A 126 -5.53 29.25 19.51
C PRO A 126 -4.93 27.84 19.60
N ASN A 127 -5.77 26.81 19.50
CA ASN A 127 -5.38 25.40 19.61
C ASN A 127 -5.25 24.72 18.24
N ILE A 128 -4.98 25.50 17.17
CA ILE A 128 -4.71 24.92 15.84
C ILE A 128 -3.61 23.86 15.95
N VAL A 129 -3.95 22.65 15.50
CA VAL A 129 -3.06 21.52 15.36
C VAL A 129 -2.77 21.38 13.86
N PRO A 130 -1.51 21.64 13.41
CA PRO A 130 -1.14 21.40 12.03
C PRO A 130 -1.42 19.94 11.63
N GLY A 131 -2.21 19.74 10.58
CA GLY A 131 -2.53 18.41 10.03
C GLY A 131 -3.67 17.63 10.71
N ALA A 132 -4.45 18.25 11.61
CA ALA A 132 -5.61 17.64 12.26
C ALA A 132 -6.93 17.72 11.46
#